data_AF-A0A397FQ54-F1
#
_entry.id   AF-A0A397FQ54-F1
#
_cell.length_a   1.000
_cell.length_b   1.000
_cell.length_c   1.000
_cell.angle_alpha   90.00
_cell.angle_beta   90.00
_cell.angle_gamma   90.00
#
_symmetry.space_group_name_H-M   'P 1'
#
loop_
_entity.id
_entity.type
_entity.pdbx_description
1 polymer ?
#
loop_
_entity_poly.entity_id
_entity_poly.type
_entity_poly.pdbx_seq_one_letter_code
_entity_poly.pdbx_strand_id
1 'polypeptide(L)'
;MKFLTIKINNNAIKYQFTKPDNSKLTWNDFINLLKTGGQELTNALKDANSQLKSAYFWECLPISKDTLNRPFEFVVIKNEKLNNINQNYSSFKEYIDKNEKSFISRRGATLIIPLPEKNKDNEELDYKNLASFIQNVPDNSEQQKTLWQEVARQLETNLEDKNPRWLSAHGLGVPYLHVRIDKQPIYYSWSEYKEFTEDDAEDSQNDKNDQLPIPNNNQPTPENQDNKPNPPTEENPPLSIDNSFQPSTNYDNEKPNDENNSSTQQNQEVKQNNSDSSKSTNPNNLPWIIGISGGALILISLGVFLWLRKKK
;
A
#
# COMPACT_ATOMS: atom_id res chain seq x y z
N MET A 1 -15.14 10.89 7.79
CA MET A 1 -15.25 9.98 8.95
C MET A 1 -14.18 10.32 9.99
N LYS A 2 -14.01 9.54 11.07
CA LYS A 2 -12.89 9.65 12.02
C LYS A 2 -12.22 8.29 12.20
N PHE A 3 -10.98 8.30 12.68
CA PHE A 3 -10.30 7.10 13.18
C PHE A 3 -9.88 7.27 14.64
N LEU A 4 -9.80 6.14 15.34
CA LEU A 4 -9.30 5.99 16.70
C LEU A 4 -8.01 5.17 16.62
N THR A 5 -7.01 5.56 17.42
CA THR A 5 -5.71 4.88 17.48
C THR A 5 -5.55 4.16 18.81
N ILE A 6 -5.21 2.87 18.73
CA ILE A 6 -4.94 2.03 19.89
C ILE A 6 -3.47 1.61 19.78
N LYS A 7 -2.60 2.26 20.56
CA LYS A 7 -1.19 1.89 20.63
C LYS A 7 -1.05 0.59 21.42
N ILE A 8 -0.80 -0.52 20.73
CA ILE A 8 -0.70 -1.84 21.36
C ILE A 8 0.66 -1.99 22.07
N ASN A 9 1.74 -1.53 21.43
CA ASN A 9 3.08 -1.45 22.01
C ASN A 9 3.92 -0.42 21.24
N ASN A 10 5.25 -0.39 21.43
CA ASN A 10 6.14 0.56 20.74
C ASN A 10 6.33 0.29 19.24
N ASN A 11 5.94 -0.90 18.75
CA ASN A 11 6.09 -1.33 17.37
C ASN A 11 4.75 -1.57 16.66
N ALA A 12 3.60 -1.48 17.34
CA ALA A 12 2.30 -1.79 16.74
C ALA A 12 1.20 -0.80 17.17
N ILE A 13 0.44 -0.32 16.19
CA ILE A 13 -0.73 0.57 16.38
C ILE A 13 -1.91 -0.02 15.59
N LYS A 14 -3.05 -0.19 16.26
CA LYS A 14 -4.32 -0.61 15.66
C LYS A 14 -5.19 0.62 15.40
N TYR A 15 -5.86 0.64 14.25
CA TYR A 15 -6.71 1.72 13.77
C TYR A 15 -8.14 1.23 13.58
N GLN A 16 -9.08 1.86 14.26
CA GLN A 16 -10.52 1.63 14.13
C GLN A 16 -11.19 2.89 13.58
N PHE A 17 -12.29 2.74 12.83
CA PHE A 17 -12.95 3.86 12.17
C PHE A 17 -14.40 4.05 12.65
N THR A 18 -14.85 5.31 12.69
CA THR A 18 -16.22 5.68 13.07
C THR A 18 -16.86 6.64 12.06
N LYS A 19 -18.16 6.45 11.86
CA LYS A 19 -19.03 7.30 11.05
C LYS A 19 -19.40 8.58 11.80
N PRO A 20 -19.98 9.61 11.14
CA PRO A 20 -20.30 10.89 11.79
C PRO A 20 -21.28 10.79 12.98
N ASP A 21 -22.07 9.73 13.06
CA ASP A 21 -22.96 9.36 14.18
C ASP A 21 -22.25 8.62 15.33
N ASN A 22 -20.93 8.43 15.23
CA ASN A 22 -20.05 7.64 16.10
C ASN A 22 -20.25 6.12 16.05
N SER A 23 -21.13 5.60 15.18
CA SER A 23 -21.21 4.15 14.94
C SER A 23 -19.93 3.64 14.26
N LYS A 24 -19.59 2.36 14.49
CA LYS A 24 -18.42 1.71 13.88
C LYS A 24 -18.57 1.71 12.35
N LEU A 25 -17.47 2.00 11.65
CA LEU A 25 -17.37 1.89 10.20
C LEU A 25 -17.18 0.41 9.84
N THR A 26 -18.00 -0.11 8.92
CA THR A 26 -17.98 -1.53 8.52
C THR A 26 -17.02 -1.81 7.37
N TRP A 27 -16.72 -3.08 7.09
CA TRP A 27 -15.99 -3.47 5.89
C TRP A 27 -16.62 -2.97 4.58
N ASN A 28 -17.96 -3.01 4.46
CA ASN A 28 -18.68 -2.44 3.33
C ASN A 28 -18.50 -0.91 3.25
N ASP A 29 -18.59 -0.20 4.38
CA ASP A 29 -18.32 1.24 4.43
C ASP A 29 -16.86 1.55 3.99
N PHE A 30 -15.90 0.73 4.41
CA PHE A 30 -14.48 0.87 4.05
C PHE A 30 -14.22 0.64 2.56
N ILE A 31 -14.82 -0.40 1.96
CA ILE A 31 -14.74 -0.66 0.52
C ILE A 31 -15.29 0.54 -0.27
N ASN A 32 -16.42 1.11 0.16
CA ASN A 32 -17.01 2.29 -0.49
C ASN A 32 -16.14 3.55 -0.30
N LEU A 33 -15.44 3.69 0.83
CA LEU A 33 -14.45 4.74 1.07
C LEU A 33 -13.22 4.60 0.14
N LEU A 34 -12.77 3.38 -0.14
CA LEU A 34 -11.70 3.14 -1.10
C LEU A 34 -12.12 3.48 -2.54
N LYS A 35 -13.37 3.17 -2.95
CA LYS A 35 -13.94 3.58 -4.24
C LYS A 35 -13.98 5.11 -4.44
N THR A 36 -14.11 5.89 -3.37
CA THR A 36 -14.06 7.36 -3.42
C THR A 36 -12.65 7.92 -3.29
N GLY A 37 -11.61 7.08 -3.31
CA GLY A 37 -10.21 7.49 -3.34
C GLY A 37 -9.45 7.40 -2.01
N GLY A 38 -10.06 6.81 -0.97
CA GLY A 38 -9.36 6.37 0.23
C GLY A 38 -8.75 7.48 1.10
N GLN A 39 -9.36 8.67 1.16
CA GLN A 39 -8.73 9.81 1.83
C GLN A 39 -8.59 9.63 3.34
N GLU A 40 -9.59 9.12 4.07
CA GLU A 40 -9.42 8.87 5.51
C GLU A 40 -8.47 7.70 5.82
N LEU A 41 -8.37 6.68 4.95
CA LEU A 41 -7.32 5.66 5.08
C LEU A 41 -5.94 6.32 4.94
N THR A 42 -5.76 7.17 3.93
CA THR A 42 -4.50 7.90 3.70
C THR A 42 -4.16 8.78 4.90
N ASN A 43 -5.14 9.46 5.51
CA ASN A 43 -4.94 10.26 6.71
C ASN A 43 -4.51 9.39 7.91
N ALA A 44 -5.08 8.19 8.08
CA ALA A 44 -4.67 7.24 9.12
C ALA A 44 -3.26 6.68 8.88
N LEU A 45 -2.88 6.40 7.62
CA LEU A 45 -1.53 5.96 7.26
C LEU A 45 -0.47 7.08 7.41
N LYS A 46 -0.85 8.35 7.21
CA LYS A 46 0.00 9.51 7.52
C LYS A 46 0.25 9.66 9.01
N ASP A 47 -0.79 9.45 9.83
CA ASP A 47 -0.66 9.38 11.28
C ASP A 47 0.26 8.21 11.69
N ALA A 48 0.12 7.02 11.08
CA ALA A 48 1.03 5.89 11.28
C ALA A 48 2.50 6.22 10.94
N ASN A 49 2.76 6.87 9.80
CA ASN A 49 4.09 7.36 9.42
C ASN A 49 4.67 8.29 10.50
N SER A 50 3.86 9.23 11.00
CA SER A 50 4.24 10.21 12.02
C SER A 50 4.54 9.57 13.39
N GLN A 51 3.69 8.62 13.82
CA GLN A 51 3.83 7.95 15.12
C GLN A 51 4.98 6.93 15.14
N LEU A 52 5.13 6.10 14.10
CA LEU A 52 6.14 5.04 14.08
C LEU A 52 7.52 5.52 13.62
N LYS A 53 7.58 6.61 12.85
CA LYS A 53 8.83 7.18 12.26
C LYS A 53 9.69 6.13 11.55
N SER A 54 9.02 5.19 10.89
CA SER A 54 9.58 4.02 10.24
C SER A 54 8.53 3.43 9.31
N ALA A 55 8.98 2.75 8.26
CA ALA A 55 8.14 1.85 7.49
C ALA A 55 7.62 0.70 8.36
N TYR A 56 6.54 0.09 7.88
CA TYR A 56 5.73 -0.89 8.59
C TYR A 56 5.07 -1.88 7.61
N PHE A 57 4.64 -3.02 8.15
CA PHE A 57 3.60 -3.83 7.52
C PHE A 57 2.23 -3.21 7.79
N TRP A 58 1.33 -3.33 6.84
CA TRP A 58 -0.09 -2.97 6.99
C TRP A 58 -0.93 -4.23 6.79
N GLU A 59 -1.75 -4.56 7.77
CA GLU A 59 -2.53 -5.80 7.80
C GLU A 59 -3.96 -5.49 8.25
N CYS A 60 -4.95 -5.92 7.48
CA CYS A 60 -6.37 -5.83 7.83
C CYS A 60 -6.89 -7.18 8.36
N LEU A 61 -8.01 -7.14 9.09
CA LEU A 61 -8.80 -8.34 9.40
C LEU A 61 -9.12 -9.15 8.13
N PRO A 62 -9.33 -10.48 8.24
CA PRO A 62 -9.92 -11.24 7.14
C PRO A 62 -11.38 -10.82 6.88
N ILE A 63 -11.80 -10.97 5.62
CA ILE A 63 -13.13 -10.61 5.14
C ILE A 63 -13.68 -11.65 4.16
N SER A 64 -14.94 -12.07 4.32
CA SER A 64 -15.75 -12.74 3.30
C SER A 64 -16.94 -11.85 2.88
N LYS A 65 -17.78 -12.30 1.94
CA LYS A 65 -19.07 -11.63 1.65
C LYS A 65 -19.98 -11.57 2.88
N ASP A 66 -20.04 -12.63 3.67
CA ASP A 66 -20.89 -12.74 4.85
C ASP A 66 -20.48 -11.75 5.97
N THR A 67 -19.18 -11.41 6.06
CA THR A 67 -18.65 -10.51 7.10
C THR A 67 -18.55 -9.05 6.68
N LEU A 68 -19.19 -8.63 5.58
CA LEU A 68 -19.17 -7.24 5.09
C LEU A 68 -19.67 -6.20 6.11
N ASN A 69 -20.54 -6.61 7.03
CA ASN A 69 -21.08 -5.75 8.10
C ASN A 69 -20.18 -5.68 9.35
N ARG A 70 -19.12 -6.50 9.45
CA ARG A 70 -18.17 -6.46 10.57
C ARG A 70 -17.47 -5.10 10.64
N PRO A 71 -17.25 -4.54 11.85
CA PRO A 71 -16.40 -3.36 12.02
C PRO A 71 -15.04 -3.50 11.35
N PHE A 72 -14.64 -2.49 10.59
CA PHE A 72 -13.34 -2.45 9.93
C PHE A 72 -12.25 -1.93 10.88
N GLU A 73 -11.15 -2.68 10.95
CA GLU A 73 -9.90 -2.25 11.55
C GLU A 73 -8.68 -2.78 10.79
N PHE A 74 -7.55 -2.10 10.98
CA PHE A 74 -6.23 -2.56 10.53
C PHE A 74 -5.19 -2.35 11.61
N VAL A 75 -4.05 -3.02 11.48
CA VAL A 75 -2.85 -2.81 12.30
C VAL A 75 -1.69 -2.39 11.39
N VAL A 76 -0.84 -1.51 11.92
CA VAL A 76 0.48 -1.23 11.36
C VAL A 76 1.56 -1.73 12.30
N ILE A 77 2.54 -2.45 11.76
CA ILE A 77 3.60 -3.10 12.52
C ILE A 77 4.94 -2.59 12.02
N LYS A 78 5.62 -1.80 12.84
CA LYS A 78 6.94 -1.21 12.56
C LYS A 78 7.93 -2.28 12.10
N ASN A 79 8.58 -2.04 10.96
CA ASN A 79 9.67 -2.89 10.48
C ASN A 79 10.82 -2.04 9.92
N GLU A 80 11.93 -2.00 10.66
CA GLU A 80 13.07 -1.14 10.31
C GLU A 80 13.84 -1.62 9.06
N LYS A 81 13.73 -2.90 8.68
CA LYS A 81 14.36 -3.42 7.46
C LYS A 81 13.79 -2.76 6.21
N LEU A 82 12.51 -2.37 6.23
CA LEU A 82 11.84 -1.65 5.13
C LEU A 82 12.33 -0.20 4.95
N ASN A 83 13.03 0.39 5.93
CA ASN A 83 13.60 1.74 5.77
C ASN A 83 14.80 1.73 4.82
N ASN A 84 15.62 0.68 4.90
CA ASN A 84 16.95 0.59 4.30
C ASN A 84 16.98 -0.17 2.97
N ILE A 85 15.83 -0.64 2.47
CA ILE A 85 15.70 -1.14 1.10
C ILE A 85 15.73 0.03 0.10
N ASN A 86 16.20 -0.26 -1.11
CA ASN A 86 16.13 0.64 -2.26
C ASN A 86 14.97 0.20 -3.17
N GLN A 87 14.28 1.16 -3.79
CA GLN A 87 13.23 0.88 -4.77
C GLN A 87 13.74 -0.04 -5.89
N ASN A 88 13.01 -1.14 -6.15
CA ASN A 88 13.23 -1.97 -7.33
C ASN A 88 11.93 -2.68 -7.73
N TYR A 89 11.31 -2.20 -8.80
CA TYR A 89 10.10 -2.77 -9.42
C TYR A 89 10.38 -3.65 -10.63
N SER A 90 11.62 -4.09 -10.86
CA SER A 90 11.97 -4.96 -12.01
C SER A 90 11.09 -6.21 -12.11
N SER A 91 10.72 -6.82 -10.97
CA SER A 91 9.81 -7.97 -10.89
C SER A 91 8.37 -7.68 -11.36
N PHE A 92 8.01 -6.41 -11.54
CA PHE A 92 6.71 -5.96 -12.01
C PHE A 92 6.77 -5.22 -13.36
N LYS A 93 7.96 -5.16 -13.99
CA LYS A 93 8.17 -4.39 -15.24
C LYS A 93 7.19 -4.77 -16.35
N GLU A 94 6.89 -6.06 -16.53
CA GLU A 94 5.98 -6.52 -17.58
C GLU A 94 4.53 -6.01 -17.42
N TYR A 95 4.10 -5.69 -16.19
CA TYR A 95 2.78 -5.15 -15.90
C TYR A 95 2.79 -3.63 -16.03
N ILE A 96 3.85 -2.99 -15.51
CA ILE A 96 4.07 -1.54 -15.62
C ILE A 96 4.14 -1.10 -17.08
N ASP A 97 4.89 -1.83 -17.93
CA ASP A 97 5.00 -1.54 -19.37
C ASP A 97 3.66 -1.67 -20.11
N LYS A 98 2.73 -2.48 -19.60
CA LYS A 98 1.35 -2.64 -20.10
C LYS A 98 0.34 -1.70 -19.45
N ASN A 99 0.77 -0.82 -18.53
CA ASN A 99 -0.10 0.03 -17.71
C ASN A 99 -1.08 -0.77 -16.82
N GLU A 100 -0.74 -2.03 -16.48
CA GLU A 100 -1.52 -2.93 -15.63
C GLU A 100 -1.22 -2.66 -14.14
N LYS A 101 -2.26 -2.28 -13.39
CA LYS A 101 -2.17 -1.93 -11.96
C LYS A 101 -2.40 -3.12 -11.04
N SER A 102 -2.94 -4.22 -11.56
CA SER A 102 -3.18 -5.44 -10.78
C SER A 102 -3.05 -6.70 -11.63
N PHE A 103 -2.56 -7.77 -11.00
CA PHE A 103 -2.23 -9.04 -11.64
C PHE A 103 -2.15 -10.17 -10.61
N ILE A 104 -2.23 -11.42 -11.07
CA ILE A 104 -2.10 -12.60 -10.21
C ILE A 104 -0.62 -12.99 -10.08
N SER A 105 -0.13 -13.06 -8.85
CA SER A 105 1.23 -13.54 -8.55
C SER A 105 1.41 -15.03 -8.80
N ARG A 106 2.66 -15.49 -8.95
CA ARG A 106 3.03 -16.91 -9.07
C ARG A 106 2.54 -17.82 -7.93
N ARG A 107 2.05 -17.25 -6.82
CA ARG A 107 1.48 -17.97 -5.66
C ARG A 107 -0.05 -17.83 -5.54
N GLY A 108 -0.73 -17.30 -6.56
CA GLY A 108 -2.19 -17.20 -6.62
C GLY A 108 -2.81 -15.97 -5.94
N ALA A 109 -2.03 -15.14 -5.25
CA ALA A 109 -2.50 -13.89 -4.67
C ALA A 109 -2.66 -12.80 -5.74
N THR A 110 -3.74 -12.01 -5.65
CA THR A 110 -3.89 -10.78 -6.44
C THR A 110 -2.98 -9.70 -5.86
N LEU A 111 -2.13 -9.10 -6.70
CA LEU A 111 -1.29 -7.96 -6.35
C LEU A 111 -1.86 -6.69 -6.98
N ILE A 112 -1.77 -5.58 -6.26
CA ILE A 112 -2.14 -4.24 -6.74
C ILE A 112 -0.96 -3.30 -6.47
N ILE A 113 -0.48 -2.60 -7.49
CA ILE A 113 0.70 -1.73 -7.44
C ILE A 113 0.37 -0.32 -7.92
N PRO A 114 1.03 0.73 -7.40
CA PRO A 114 1.08 2.02 -8.05
C PRO A 114 1.97 1.93 -9.31
N LEU A 115 1.69 2.73 -10.33
CA LEU A 115 2.59 2.85 -11.49
C LEU A 115 3.72 3.83 -11.17
N PRO A 116 4.97 3.64 -11.64
CA PRO A 116 6.04 4.61 -11.39
C PRO A 116 5.68 6.00 -11.93
N GLU A 117 5.82 7.03 -11.10
CA GLU A 117 5.63 8.42 -11.48
C GLU A 117 6.88 9.24 -11.16
N LYS A 118 6.94 10.44 -11.74
CA LYS A 118 8.04 11.37 -11.55
C LYS A 118 7.56 12.69 -10.95
N ASN A 119 8.43 13.32 -10.16
CA ASN A 119 8.22 14.68 -9.67
C ASN A 119 8.43 15.73 -10.79
N LYS A 120 8.26 17.01 -10.44
CA LYS A 120 8.42 18.14 -11.37
C LYS A 120 9.84 18.28 -11.91
N ASP A 121 10.82 17.75 -11.19
CA ASP A 121 12.25 17.78 -11.49
C ASP A 121 12.70 16.53 -12.28
N ASN A 122 11.75 15.72 -12.76
CA ASN A 122 11.94 14.49 -13.56
C ASN A 122 12.66 13.35 -12.80
N GLU A 123 12.72 13.45 -11.47
CA GLU A 123 13.17 12.38 -10.56
C GLU A 123 12.03 11.40 -10.29
N GLU A 124 12.37 10.12 -10.11
CA GLU A 124 11.38 9.08 -9.80
C GLU A 124 10.92 9.15 -8.34
N LEU A 125 9.61 9.00 -8.11
CA LEU A 125 9.05 8.95 -6.76
C LEU A 125 9.32 7.58 -6.10
N ASP A 126 9.76 7.59 -4.84
CA ASP A 126 10.04 6.36 -4.08
C ASP A 126 8.74 5.76 -3.52
N TYR A 127 8.36 4.62 -4.06
CA TYR A 127 7.23 3.77 -3.67
C TYR A 127 7.70 2.41 -3.14
N LYS A 128 8.93 2.27 -2.64
CA LYS A 128 9.50 0.98 -2.18
C LYS A 128 8.67 0.22 -1.14
N ASN A 129 7.82 0.91 -0.38
CA ASN A 129 6.87 0.35 0.57
C ASN A 129 5.69 1.32 0.79
N LEU A 130 4.68 0.92 1.57
CA LEU A 130 3.46 1.73 1.79
C LEU A 130 3.76 3.07 2.51
N ALA A 131 4.66 3.07 3.49
CA ALA A 131 5.02 4.30 4.20
C ALA A 131 5.71 5.32 3.27
N SER A 132 6.64 4.87 2.42
CA SER A 132 7.27 5.71 1.38
C SER A 132 6.23 6.27 0.40
N PHE A 133 5.32 5.43 -0.11
CA PHE A 133 4.23 5.89 -0.99
C PHE A 133 3.38 6.98 -0.33
N ILE A 134 2.92 6.76 0.91
CA ILE A 134 2.10 7.72 1.66
C ILE A 134 2.85 9.02 2.01
N GLN A 135 4.19 8.97 2.10
CA GLN A 135 5.04 10.13 2.33
C GLN A 135 5.31 10.95 1.04
N ASN A 136 5.51 10.27 -0.09
CA ASN A 136 6.01 10.89 -1.32
C ASN A 136 4.91 11.26 -2.32
N VAL A 137 3.71 10.67 -2.20
CA VAL A 137 2.56 10.97 -3.07
C VAL A 137 1.77 12.17 -2.52
N PRO A 138 1.53 13.23 -3.33
CA PRO A 138 0.75 14.38 -2.90
C PRO A 138 -0.70 14.05 -2.51
N ASP A 139 -1.18 14.75 -1.49
CA ASP A 139 -2.56 14.71 -0.99
C ASP A 139 -3.60 14.85 -2.10
N ASN A 140 -4.55 13.91 -2.16
CA ASN A 140 -5.65 13.88 -3.14
C ASN A 140 -5.19 13.74 -4.61
N SER A 141 -3.95 13.31 -4.87
CA SER A 141 -3.48 12.98 -6.22
C SER A 141 -4.29 11.84 -6.86
N GLU A 142 -4.37 11.85 -8.19
CA GLU A 142 -5.04 10.78 -8.94
C GLU A 142 -4.35 9.42 -8.76
N GLN A 143 -3.04 9.41 -8.51
CA GLN A 143 -2.26 8.21 -8.20
C GLN A 143 -2.72 7.54 -6.90
N GLN A 144 -2.89 8.32 -5.82
CA GLN A 144 -3.42 7.83 -4.54
C GLN A 144 -4.85 7.27 -4.71
N LYS A 145 -5.71 8.02 -5.41
CA LYS A 145 -7.10 7.59 -5.67
C LYS A 145 -7.16 6.31 -6.48
N THR A 146 -6.37 6.26 -7.56
CA THR A 146 -6.24 5.12 -8.47
C THR A 146 -5.85 3.85 -7.73
N LEU A 147 -4.84 3.92 -6.85
CA LEU A 147 -4.40 2.78 -6.05
C LEU A 147 -5.56 2.25 -5.19
N TRP A 148 -6.22 3.13 -4.43
CA TRP A 148 -7.29 2.72 -3.52
C TRP A 148 -8.55 2.23 -4.24
N GLN A 149 -8.92 2.84 -5.36
CA GLN A 149 -10.01 2.38 -6.22
C GLN A 149 -9.74 0.98 -6.79
N GLU A 150 -8.51 0.72 -7.23
CA GLU A 150 -8.11 -0.58 -7.75
C GLU A 150 -8.07 -1.65 -6.64
N VAL A 151 -7.63 -1.30 -5.43
CA VAL A 151 -7.71 -2.18 -4.24
C VAL A 151 -9.18 -2.52 -3.92
N ALA A 152 -10.08 -1.53 -3.91
CA ALA A 152 -11.52 -1.77 -3.70
C ALA A 152 -12.09 -2.73 -4.76
N ARG A 153 -11.86 -2.42 -6.04
CA ARG A 153 -12.36 -3.22 -7.18
C ARG A 153 -11.85 -4.65 -7.11
N GLN A 154 -10.56 -4.84 -6.84
CA GLN A 154 -9.97 -6.17 -6.76
C GLN A 154 -10.44 -6.93 -5.52
N LEU A 155 -10.63 -6.26 -4.37
CA LEU A 155 -11.17 -6.89 -3.18
C LEU A 155 -12.58 -7.42 -3.45
N GLU A 156 -13.51 -6.58 -3.93
CA GLU A 156 -14.87 -6.99 -4.27
C GLU A 156 -14.92 -8.15 -5.29
N THR A 157 -14.05 -8.10 -6.31
CA THR A 157 -13.95 -9.17 -7.31
C THR A 157 -13.46 -10.50 -6.71
N ASN A 158 -12.66 -10.44 -5.64
CA ASN A 158 -12.11 -11.62 -4.96
C ASN A 158 -12.99 -12.13 -3.81
N LEU A 159 -14.01 -11.38 -3.36
CA LEU A 159 -14.88 -11.77 -2.24
C LEU A 159 -15.84 -12.92 -2.62
N GLU A 160 -15.86 -13.95 -1.78
CA GLU A 160 -16.68 -15.14 -1.88
C GLU A 160 -17.41 -15.38 -0.55
N ASP A 161 -18.53 -16.09 -0.60
CA ASP A 161 -19.27 -16.51 0.60
C ASP A 161 -18.45 -17.61 1.32
N LYS A 162 -18.35 -17.54 2.65
CA LYS A 162 -17.60 -18.47 3.53
C LYS A 162 -16.13 -18.71 3.18
N ASN A 163 -15.56 -17.88 2.32
CA ASN A 163 -14.21 -18.02 1.78
C ASN A 163 -13.45 -16.70 1.99
N PRO A 164 -12.77 -16.52 3.13
CA PRO A 164 -12.14 -15.26 3.48
C PRO A 164 -11.02 -14.83 2.52
N ARG A 165 -10.73 -13.53 2.57
CA ARG A 165 -9.59 -12.88 1.93
C ARG A 165 -8.83 -12.06 2.94
N TRP A 166 -7.52 -12.07 2.79
CA TRP A 166 -6.59 -11.28 3.60
C TRP A 166 -6.02 -10.13 2.77
N LEU A 167 -6.14 -8.91 3.28
CA LEU A 167 -5.70 -7.67 2.64
C LEU A 167 -4.51 -7.07 3.41
N SER A 168 -3.33 -7.00 2.77
CA SER A 168 -2.11 -6.52 3.44
C SER A 168 -1.07 -5.89 2.50
N ALA A 169 -0.06 -5.24 3.08
CA ALA A 169 1.15 -4.81 2.39
C ALA A 169 2.38 -5.08 3.29
N HIS A 170 3.25 -6.00 2.85
CA HIS A 170 4.41 -6.48 3.64
C HIS A 170 5.77 -6.01 3.09
N GLY A 171 5.95 -5.87 1.77
CA GLY A 171 7.08 -5.16 1.14
C GLY A 171 8.48 -5.80 1.21
N LEU A 172 8.75 -6.80 2.07
CA LEU A 172 10.12 -7.37 2.18
C LEU A 172 10.57 -8.25 1.01
N GLY A 173 9.65 -8.81 0.21
CA GLY A 173 10.00 -9.73 -0.88
C GLY A 173 10.35 -9.05 -2.21
N VAL A 174 9.66 -7.95 -2.52
CA VAL A 174 9.93 -7.06 -3.66
C VAL A 174 9.86 -5.63 -3.12
N PRO A 175 10.93 -4.83 -3.21
CA PRO A 175 10.99 -3.49 -2.61
C PRO A 175 10.31 -2.46 -3.53
N TYR A 176 9.01 -2.67 -3.72
CA TYR A 176 8.08 -1.79 -4.39
C TYR A 176 6.68 -2.09 -3.85
N LEU A 177 5.85 -1.06 -3.62
CA LEU A 177 4.54 -1.21 -3.01
C LEU A 177 3.69 -2.18 -3.82
N HIS A 178 3.25 -3.24 -3.16
CA HIS A 178 2.24 -4.16 -3.66
C HIS A 178 1.27 -4.46 -2.51
N VAL A 179 0.03 -4.00 -2.65
CA VAL A 179 -1.08 -4.47 -1.83
C VAL A 179 -1.42 -5.88 -2.28
N ARG A 180 -1.60 -6.80 -1.33
CA ARG A 180 -1.90 -8.21 -1.56
C ARG A 180 -3.34 -8.50 -1.16
N ILE A 181 -4.04 -9.25 -2.00
CA ILE A 181 -5.28 -9.94 -1.64
C ILE A 181 -5.01 -11.43 -1.80
N ASP A 182 -5.09 -12.17 -0.71
CA ASP A 182 -4.64 -13.55 -0.63
C ASP A 182 -5.75 -14.44 -0.03
N LYS A 183 -5.73 -15.75 -0.33
CA LYS A 183 -6.72 -16.73 0.19
C LYS A 183 -6.31 -17.32 1.54
N GLN A 184 -5.16 -16.91 2.06
CA GLN A 184 -4.56 -17.31 3.33
C GLN A 184 -3.81 -16.11 3.93
N PRO A 185 -3.51 -16.08 5.24
CA PRO A 185 -2.74 -15.01 5.90
C PRO A 185 -1.23 -15.03 5.55
N ILE A 186 -0.88 -15.12 4.27
CA ILE A 186 0.52 -15.21 3.82
C ILE A 186 1.22 -13.87 4.12
N TYR A 187 2.36 -13.95 4.83
CA TYR A 187 3.15 -12.83 5.33
C TYR A 187 2.49 -11.97 6.42
N TYR A 188 1.38 -12.41 7.03
CA TYR A 188 0.84 -11.73 8.20
C TYR A 188 1.76 -11.92 9.41
N SER A 189 2.02 -10.82 10.11
CA SER A 189 2.78 -10.77 11.36
C SER A 189 1.87 -10.65 12.59
N TRP A 190 0.67 -10.06 12.44
CA TRP A 190 -0.32 -10.01 13.52
C TRP A 190 -1.01 -11.35 13.68
N SER A 191 -0.94 -11.94 14.88
CA SER A 191 -1.55 -13.26 15.14
C SER A 191 -3.08 -13.23 15.13
N GLU A 192 -3.69 -12.18 15.69
CA GLU A 192 -5.16 -12.04 15.79
C GLU A 192 -5.84 -12.04 14.40
N TYR A 193 -5.13 -11.64 13.34
CA TYR A 193 -5.71 -11.53 11.99
C TYR A 193 -5.42 -12.77 11.12
N LYS A 194 -4.82 -13.83 11.66
CA LYS A 194 -4.54 -15.07 10.90
C LYS A 194 -5.74 -16.01 10.85
N GLU A 195 -6.55 -16.00 11.90
CA GLU A 195 -7.76 -16.81 11.99
C GLU A 195 -8.97 -16.06 11.43
N PHE A 196 -9.92 -16.81 10.86
CA PHE A 196 -11.20 -16.27 10.40
C PHE A 196 -12.34 -16.97 11.12
N THR A 197 -13.10 -16.19 11.89
CA THR A 197 -14.37 -16.55 12.51
C THR A 197 -15.51 -15.93 11.70
N GLU A 198 -16.66 -16.62 11.57
CA GLU A 198 -17.90 -16.02 11.03
C GLU A 198 -18.60 -15.17 12.13
N ASP A 199 -18.49 -15.59 13.40
CA ASP A 199 -19.31 -15.16 14.54
C ASP A 199 -19.26 -13.65 14.89
N ASP A 200 -18.14 -12.94 14.70
CA ASP A 200 -18.04 -11.48 14.98
C ASP A 200 -18.84 -10.59 13.99
N ALA A 201 -19.78 -11.17 13.24
CA ALA A 201 -20.83 -10.45 12.52
C ALA A 201 -22.09 -10.17 13.38
N GLU A 202 -22.47 -11.11 14.27
CA GLU A 202 -23.78 -11.04 14.98
C GLU A 202 -23.81 -10.04 16.15
N ASP A 203 -22.67 -9.83 16.83
CA ASP A 203 -22.56 -8.92 17.99
C ASP A 203 -22.88 -7.45 17.66
N SER A 204 -22.95 -7.10 16.38
CA SER A 204 -23.31 -5.76 15.89
C SER A 204 -24.80 -5.40 16.02
N GLN A 205 -25.68 -6.34 16.40
CA GLN A 205 -27.11 -6.08 16.60
C GLN A 205 -27.59 -6.04 18.06
N ASN A 206 -26.75 -6.43 19.03
CA ASN A 206 -27.16 -6.54 20.44
C ASN A 206 -26.76 -5.37 21.36
N ASP A 207 -26.19 -4.28 20.83
CA ASP A 207 -25.82 -3.03 21.54
C ASP A 207 -27.04 -2.19 22.01
N LYS A 208 -28.01 -2.83 22.68
CA LYS A 208 -29.25 -2.21 23.22
C LYS A 208 -29.64 -2.64 24.64
N ASN A 209 -28.84 -3.47 25.31
CA ASN A 209 -29.05 -3.79 26.72
C ASN A 209 -27.84 -3.39 27.57
N ASP A 210 -27.98 -2.28 28.30
CA ASP A 210 -27.08 -1.88 29.37
C ASP A 210 -27.07 -2.96 30.49
N GLN A 211 -26.05 -3.83 30.50
CA GLN A 211 -25.62 -4.48 31.73
C GLN A 211 -24.15 -4.91 31.66
N LEU A 212 -23.33 -4.26 32.50
CA LEU A 212 -21.93 -4.63 32.72
C LEU A 212 -21.84 -6.08 33.26
N PRO A 213 -21.00 -6.95 32.68
CA PRO A 213 -20.79 -8.28 33.22
C PRO A 213 -20.21 -8.23 34.64
N ILE A 214 -20.94 -8.79 35.61
CA ILE A 214 -20.45 -9.01 36.97
C ILE A 214 -19.38 -10.12 36.92
N PRO A 215 -18.17 -9.93 37.49
CA PRO A 215 -17.15 -10.97 37.49
C PRO A 215 -17.60 -12.16 38.37
N ASN A 216 -17.81 -13.32 37.74
CA ASN A 216 -18.20 -14.56 38.42
C ASN A 216 -17.00 -15.16 39.16
N ASN A 217 -16.88 -14.84 40.44
CA ASN A 217 -15.77 -15.26 41.28
C ASN A 217 -16.01 -16.67 41.86
N ASN A 218 -15.77 -17.72 41.06
CA ASN A 218 -15.86 -19.11 41.47
C ASN A 218 -14.73 -19.95 40.84
N GLN A 219 -13.55 -19.94 41.49
CA GLN A 219 -12.48 -20.90 41.24
C GLN A 219 -12.09 -21.55 42.59
N PRO A 220 -12.11 -22.89 42.73
CA PRO A 220 -11.73 -23.54 43.98
C PRO A 220 -10.23 -23.47 44.23
N THR A 221 -9.85 -23.19 45.48
CA THR A 221 -8.47 -23.28 45.98
C THR A 221 -8.01 -24.74 46.04
N PRO A 222 -6.82 -25.10 45.54
CA PRO A 222 -6.15 -26.36 45.88
C PRO A 222 -5.39 -26.21 47.21
N GLU A 223 -5.62 -27.14 48.14
CA GLU A 223 -4.97 -27.20 49.44
C GLU A 223 -3.65 -28.01 49.38
N ASN A 224 -2.69 -27.71 50.26
CA ASN A 224 -1.33 -28.30 50.24
C ASN A 224 -1.32 -29.81 50.54
N GLN A 225 -0.48 -30.56 49.80
CA GLN A 225 0.19 -31.77 50.31
C GLN A 225 1.64 -31.83 49.83
N ASP A 226 2.57 -31.99 50.78
CA ASP A 226 4.02 -32.02 50.56
C ASP A 226 4.58 -33.42 50.23
N ASN A 227 5.83 -33.41 49.72
CA ASN A 227 6.84 -34.48 49.74
C ASN A 227 6.81 -35.61 48.68
N LYS A 228 7.56 -35.44 47.57
CA LYS A 228 8.74 -36.27 47.19
C LYS A 228 9.52 -35.65 45.99
N PRO A 229 10.75 -36.10 45.64
CA PRO A 229 11.77 -35.21 45.09
C PRO A 229 11.88 -35.19 43.56
N ASN A 230 12.45 -34.10 43.04
CA ASN A 230 12.72 -33.86 41.61
C ASN A 230 13.75 -34.84 41.00
N PRO A 231 13.52 -35.32 39.76
CA PRO A 231 14.59 -35.70 38.83
C PRO A 231 15.20 -34.45 38.15
N PRO A 232 16.40 -34.56 37.53
CA PRO A 232 17.19 -33.39 37.11
C PRO A 232 16.67 -32.71 35.83
N THR A 233 16.99 -31.42 35.73
CA THR A 233 16.73 -30.55 34.58
C THR A 233 17.45 -31.03 33.32
N GLU A 234 16.72 -31.19 32.22
CA GLU A 234 17.30 -31.38 30.88
C GLU A 234 17.24 -30.04 30.13
N GLU A 235 18.41 -29.47 29.83
CA GLU A 235 18.52 -28.19 29.13
C GLU A 235 18.22 -28.38 27.63
N ASN A 236 17.16 -27.77 27.13
CA ASN A 236 16.90 -27.73 25.69
C ASN A 236 17.93 -26.84 24.98
N PRO A 237 18.69 -27.35 24.00
CA PRO A 237 19.64 -26.55 23.23
C PRO A 237 18.92 -25.58 22.27
N PRO A 238 19.55 -24.47 21.87
CA PRO A 238 18.92 -23.46 21.03
C PRO A 238 18.69 -23.96 19.59
N LEU A 239 17.52 -23.63 19.04
CA LEU A 239 17.17 -23.89 17.64
C LEU A 239 18.13 -23.16 16.68
N SER A 240 19.01 -23.92 16.05
CA SER A 240 19.85 -23.44 14.94
C SER A 240 19.01 -23.23 13.68
N ILE A 241 18.88 -21.97 13.25
CA ILE A 241 18.32 -21.63 11.94
C ILE A 241 19.39 -21.91 10.89
N ASP A 242 19.22 -22.99 10.12
CA ASP A 242 20.09 -23.30 8.98
C ASP A 242 19.76 -22.36 7.80
N ASN A 243 20.69 -21.45 7.51
CA ASN A 243 20.64 -20.56 6.35
C ASN A 243 21.44 -21.18 5.18
N SER A 244 20.88 -22.22 4.56
CA SER A 244 21.49 -22.87 3.38
C SER A 244 20.52 -23.03 2.21
N PHE A 245 19.96 -21.92 1.71
CA PHE A 245 19.35 -21.90 0.37
C PHE A 245 19.88 -20.72 -0.45
N GLN A 246 20.93 -20.99 -1.22
CA GLN A 246 21.42 -20.12 -2.28
C GLN A 246 20.42 -20.14 -3.45
N PRO A 247 20.06 -18.99 -4.06
CA PRO A 247 19.28 -18.99 -5.28
C PRO A 247 20.16 -19.46 -6.45
N SER A 248 19.82 -20.60 -7.04
CA SER A 248 20.52 -21.14 -8.21
C SER A 248 20.31 -20.26 -9.43
N THR A 249 21.33 -19.47 -9.80
CA THR A 249 21.40 -18.82 -11.11
C THR A 249 21.85 -19.83 -12.16
N ASN A 250 20.92 -20.39 -12.93
CA ASN A 250 21.23 -20.97 -14.23
C ASN A 250 20.53 -20.15 -15.33
N TYR A 251 21.36 -19.49 -16.13
CA TYR A 251 20.99 -19.03 -17.45
C TYR A 251 21.04 -20.25 -18.39
N ASP A 252 19.93 -20.58 -19.04
CA ASP A 252 19.96 -21.40 -20.24
C ASP A 252 19.54 -20.55 -21.44
N ASN A 253 20.54 -20.23 -22.28
CA ASN A 253 20.35 -19.60 -23.57
C ASN A 253 20.09 -20.68 -24.62
N GLU A 254 18.83 -20.98 -24.94
CA GLU A 254 18.53 -21.79 -26.13
C GLU A 254 18.51 -20.93 -27.40
N LYS A 255 19.58 -21.05 -28.17
CA LYS A 255 19.59 -20.75 -29.61
C LYS A 255 18.80 -21.81 -30.38
N PRO A 256 18.16 -21.42 -31.49
CA PRO A 256 18.05 -22.26 -32.68
C PRO A 256 18.88 -21.68 -33.85
N ASN A 257 19.89 -22.44 -34.27
CA ASN A 257 20.39 -22.52 -35.65
C ASN A 257 19.59 -23.69 -36.32
N ASP A 258 19.34 -23.82 -37.62
CA ASP A 258 19.65 -23.02 -38.83
C ASP A 258 18.76 -23.50 -40.02
N GLU A 259 18.90 -22.87 -41.20
CA GLU A 259 18.51 -23.36 -42.57
C GLU A 259 17.00 -23.53 -42.91
N ASN A 260 16.43 -22.72 -43.84
CA ASN A 260 16.72 -22.85 -45.28
C ASN A 260 16.29 -21.65 -46.16
N ASN A 261 17.17 -21.27 -47.11
CA ASN A 261 16.96 -20.84 -48.52
C ASN A 261 15.62 -20.16 -48.96
N SER A 262 15.58 -19.06 -49.73
CA SER A 262 16.36 -18.75 -50.94
C SER A 262 16.08 -17.33 -51.51
N SER A 263 17.08 -16.71 -52.17
CA SER A 263 16.99 -15.76 -53.32
C SER A 263 15.86 -14.70 -53.40
N THR A 264 16.16 -13.41 -53.52
CA THR A 264 16.48 -12.76 -54.83
C THR A 264 17.20 -11.41 -54.65
N GLN A 265 18.25 -11.15 -55.44
CA GLN A 265 18.87 -9.83 -55.59
C GLN A 265 18.23 -9.03 -56.73
N GLN A 266 18.11 -7.71 -56.57
CA GLN A 266 18.22 -6.76 -57.68
C GLN A 266 18.85 -5.44 -57.21
N ASN A 267 19.66 -4.84 -58.09
CA ASN A 267 20.49 -3.65 -57.83
C ASN A 267 19.83 -2.36 -58.36
N GLN A 268 20.54 -1.24 -58.15
CA GLN A 268 20.38 0.10 -58.80
C GLN A 268 19.38 1.04 -58.09
N GLU A 269 19.59 2.36 -58.02
CA GLU A 269 20.66 3.20 -58.60
C GLU A 269 20.95 4.47 -57.75
N VAL A 270 22.12 5.07 -57.96
CA VAL A 270 22.53 6.35 -57.35
C VAL A 270 22.10 7.53 -58.24
N LYS A 271 21.48 8.57 -57.66
CA LYS A 271 21.51 9.94 -58.21
C LYS A 271 21.71 11.00 -57.13
N GLN A 272 22.91 11.56 -57.09
CA GLN A 272 23.14 12.91 -56.59
C GLN A 272 22.58 13.93 -57.59
N ASN A 273 22.22 15.12 -57.11
CA ASN A 273 22.34 16.36 -57.90
C ASN A 273 22.58 17.53 -56.95
N ASN A 274 23.55 18.38 -57.30
CA ASN A 274 23.94 19.59 -56.56
C ASN A 274 23.31 20.84 -57.18
N SER A 275 23.03 21.84 -56.34
CA SER A 275 23.24 23.28 -56.62
C SER A 275 23.01 24.02 -55.28
N ASP A 276 24.02 24.64 -54.67
CA ASP A 276 24.45 26.05 -54.92
C ASP A 276 23.28 27.05 -54.89
N SER A 277 23.28 28.18 -54.16
CA SER A 277 24.30 28.87 -53.33
C SER A 277 23.53 29.77 -52.31
N SER A 278 24.07 30.61 -51.41
CA SER A 278 25.38 31.24 -51.25
C SER A 278 25.62 31.75 -49.81
N LYS A 279 26.90 32.05 -49.50
CA LYS A 279 27.47 32.93 -48.44
C LYS A 279 26.52 34.10 -48.06
N SER A 280 26.47 34.72 -46.87
CA SER A 280 27.51 35.14 -45.90
C SER A 280 26.80 35.78 -44.67
N THR A 281 27.36 36.16 -43.50
CA THR A 281 28.73 36.24 -42.93
C THR A 281 28.65 36.01 -41.39
N ASN A 282 29.66 36.41 -40.60
CA ASN A 282 29.73 36.32 -39.12
C ASN A 282 30.01 37.73 -38.48
N PRO A 283 30.39 37.89 -37.18
CA PRO A 283 29.60 38.51 -36.10
C PRO A 283 30.13 39.89 -35.62
N ASN A 284 29.56 40.47 -34.54
CA ASN A 284 30.31 41.08 -33.40
C ASN A 284 29.43 41.73 -32.28
N ASN A 285 29.78 41.40 -31.03
CA ASN A 285 29.88 42.20 -29.78
C ASN A 285 28.68 42.91 -29.06
N LEU A 286 28.82 42.90 -27.72
CA LEU A 286 28.03 43.45 -26.58
C LEU A 286 28.24 44.98 -26.32
N PRO A 287 27.72 45.63 -25.23
CA PRO A 287 26.50 45.48 -24.39
C PRO A 287 25.69 46.83 -24.24
N TRP A 288 25.40 47.31 -23.01
CA TRP A 288 24.61 48.49 -22.55
C TRP A 288 23.06 48.34 -22.57
N ILE A 289 22.22 48.92 -21.69
CA ILE A 289 22.16 49.27 -20.24
C ILE A 289 20.79 49.98 -19.99
N ILE A 290 20.03 49.59 -18.95
CA ILE A 290 18.95 50.31 -18.20
C ILE A 290 17.75 50.99 -18.95
N GLY A 291 16.49 50.78 -18.50
CA GLY A 291 15.40 51.77 -18.78
C GLY A 291 13.90 51.44 -18.61
N ILE A 292 13.42 51.14 -17.40
CA ILE A 292 12.06 51.37 -16.82
C ILE A 292 10.86 51.76 -17.75
N SER A 293 9.76 50.97 -17.72
CA SER A 293 8.37 51.41 -17.32
C SER A 293 7.25 50.47 -17.84
N GLY A 294 6.12 50.41 -17.13
CA GLY A 294 4.90 49.70 -17.57
C GLY A 294 4.37 48.65 -16.60
N GLY A 295 3.66 49.08 -15.55
CA GLY A 295 3.05 48.16 -14.56
C GLY A 295 1.63 47.72 -14.93
N ALA A 296 1.22 46.57 -14.42
CA ALA A 296 -0.18 46.13 -14.37
C ALA A 296 -0.50 45.62 -12.95
N LEU A 297 -1.22 46.44 -12.18
CA LEU A 297 -1.75 46.09 -10.86
C LEU A 297 -3.06 45.30 -11.03
N ILE A 298 -3.05 44.02 -10.63
CA ILE A 298 -4.29 43.24 -10.47
C ILE A 298 -4.78 43.41 -9.03
N LEU A 299 -5.89 44.12 -8.87
CA LEU A 299 -6.59 44.27 -7.60
C LEU A 299 -7.40 42.99 -7.30
N ILE A 300 -7.09 42.32 -6.19
CA ILE A 300 -7.93 41.27 -5.62
C ILE A 300 -8.87 41.91 -4.61
N SER A 301 -10.18 41.88 -4.89
CA SER A 301 -11.23 42.39 -4.00
C SER A 301 -11.59 41.37 -2.91
N LEU A 302 -11.40 41.74 -1.65
CA LEU A 302 -11.98 41.01 -0.51
C LEU A 302 -13.50 41.25 -0.46
N GLY A 303 -14.28 40.19 -0.66
CA GLY A 303 -15.73 40.17 -0.42
C GLY A 303 -16.06 39.58 0.95
N VAL A 304 -16.38 40.43 1.92
CA VAL A 304 -16.81 40.01 3.27
C VAL A 304 -18.24 39.45 3.23
N PHE A 305 -18.44 38.23 3.71
CA PHE A 305 -19.78 37.66 3.91
C PHE A 305 -20.19 37.71 5.39
N LEU A 306 -21.08 38.65 5.73
CA LEU A 306 -21.78 38.71 7.01
C LEU A 306 -23.12 37.99 6.88
N TRP A 307 -23.37 36.97 7.72
CA TRP A 307 -24.72 36.47 7.96
C TRP A 307 -25.02 36.39 9.46
N LEU A 308 -26.01 37.17 9.89
CA LEU A 308 -26.39 37.33 11.29
C LEU A 308 -27.59 36.45 11.65
N ARG A 309 -27.41 35.67 12.71
CA ARG A 309 -28.46 34.90 13.39
C ARG A 309 -29.40 35.83 14.16
N LYS A 310 -30.72 35.67 14.03
CA LYS A 310 -31.65 36.14 15.07
C LYS A 310 -32.90 35.25 15.21
N LYS A 311 -33.25 34.97 16.46
CA LYS A 311 -34.47 34.26 16.87
C LYS A 311 -35.73 35.08 16.56
N LYS A 312 -36.81 34.40 16.21
CA LYS A 312 -38.02 34.36 17.04
C LYS A 312 -38.52 32.92 17.12
#